data_AF-A0A316QV01-F1
#
_entry.id   AF-A0A316QV01-F1
#
_cell.length_a   1.000
_cell.length_b   1.000
_cell.length_c   1.000
_cell.angle_alpha   90.00
_cell.angle_beta   90.00
_cell.angle_gamma   90.00
#
_symmetry.space_group_name_H-M   'P 1'
#
loop_
_entity.id
_entity.type
_entity.pdbx_description
1 polymer ?
#
loop_
_entity_poly.entity_id
_entity_poly.type
_entity_poly.pdbx_seq_one_letter_code
_entity_poly.pdbx_strand_id
1 'polypeptide(L)'
;MRQYKRAIAFVLILAAVIAIIPKNDSERKVEAAPAATPTPTVATSPSSTPAGTPVSTIYPETGTIETAAPTMVPTAAPTATVTPAMEVTPVPTPVITPAPATEEIRGVWIAFYEYKKAGLKNKSEAVFRKNADKLFKKIKDNGCNAVFFHVRAFDDAIWPSENFKFSSYMGKKTPNYDPLAILVESAHKYGLKFHAWMNPYRITQKKIYDPAKKSTTSRIMLAVREVIDNYPVDGIHFDDYFYPGSGHKQYKKYASLSNKQKKANVNKMVQTVYGNIKVQNPNLLFGISPAGNVEYCESLGADVKTWMKGPGYVDYIAPQIYWSNSYRVGKKTVRMFDNRFAKWKRLNKGNIPMYIGLALYRGGMKDASDRGWRKSKKIIASQISKIRRSEKAYGYILFSYESLYKKACRYEVKNMLARIARIKVTKVNTDGTTRLKTTVWPARLGQTVTWKSSNPSIASITNKGRIRVKQNGIVKFTVKKAGKSVSVKINTEDL
;
A
#
# COMPACT_ATOMS: atom_id res chain seq x y z
N MET A 1 16.95 -3.92 -21.10
CA MET A 1 17.17 -3.50 -19.68
C MET A 1 17.03 -1.99 -19.37
N ARG A 2 17.01 -1.06 -20.35
CA ARG A 2 16.92 0.41 -20.07
C ARG A 2 15.66 0.89 -19.30
N GLN A 3 14.51 0.23 -19.41
CA GLN A 3 13.28 0.65 -18.70
C GLN A 3 13.32 0.46 -17.16
N TYR A 4 14.18 -0.41 -16.63
CA TYR A 4 14.25 -0.67 -15.18
C TYR A 4 14.97 0.42 -14.37
N LYS A 5 15.89 1.18 -14.98
CA LYS A 5 16.63 2.25 -14.26
C LYS A 5 15.74 3.46 -13.93
N ARG A 6 14.70 3.75 -14.71
CA ARG A 6 13.82 4.92 -14.50
C ARG A 6 12.79 4.74 -13.37
N ALA A 7 12.37 3.51 -13.05
CA ALA A 7 11.46 3.25 -11.94
C ALA A 7 12.16 3.31 -10.56
N ILE A 8 13.44 2.93 -10.49
CA ILE A 8 14.21 2.94 -9.23
C ILE A 8 14.68 4.36 -8.86
N ALA A 9 14.87 5.25 -9.84
CA ALA A 9 15.27 6.64 -9.63
C ALA A 9 14.27 7.45 -8.77
N PHE A 10 12.98 7.08 -8.75
CA PHE A 10 11.95 7.79 -7.97
C PHE A 10 11.72 7.26 -6.55
N VAL A 11 12.39 6.18 -6.14
CA VAL A 11 12.39 5.68 -4.75
C VAL A 11 13.65 6.10 -3.98
N LEU A 12 14.58 6.81 -4.65
CA LEU A 12 15.88 7.20 -4.08
C LEU A 12 16.19 8.71 -4.12
N ILE A 13 15.27 9.56 -4.60
CA ILE A 13 15.40 11.03 -4.49
C ILE A 13 14.42 11.54 -3.42
N LEU A 14 14.70 11.16 -2.17
CA LEU A 14 14.20 11.86 -0.97
C LEU A 14 15.33 11.99 0.08
N ALA A 15 16.55 12.22 -0.41
CA ALA A 15 17.77 12.26 0.39
C ALA A 15 18.72 13.41 -0.02
N ALA A 16 18.16 14.56 -0.42
CA ALA A 16 18.84 15.85 -0.45
C ALA A 16 17.80 16.98 -0.57
N VAL A 17 17.68 17.81 0.46
CA VAL A 17 17.47 19.28 0.42
C VAL A 17 17.50 19.78 1.87
N ILE A 18 18.58 20.51 2.17
CA ILE A 18 18.73 21.62 3.12
C ILE A 18 18.33 21.38 4.60
N ALA A 19 19.36 21.33 5.44
CA ALA A 19 19.25 21.77 6.83
C ALA A 19 19.17 23.30 6.87
N ILE A 20 18.14 23.84 7.51
CA ILE A 20 18.11 25.26 7.89
C ILE A 20 18.71 25.36 9.29
N ILE A 21 19.87 26.02 9.39
CA ILE A 21 20.49 26.45 10.64
C ILE A 21 19.93 27.86 10.93
N PRO A 22 19.49 28.18 12.16
CA PRO A 22 19.14 29.55 12.51
C PRO A 22 20.41 30.43 12.58
N LYS A 23 20.30 31.68 12.12
CA LYS A 23 21.35 32.70 12.32
C LYS A 23 21.61 32.89 13.83
N ASN A 24 22.87 33.06 14.17
CA ASN A 24 23.31 33.93 15.27
C ASN A 24 24.31 34.92 14.66
N ASP A 25 24.28 36.16 15.13
CA ASP A 25 25.16 37.24 14.67
C ASP A 25 26.53 37.18 15.36
N SER A 26 27.58 37.51 14.61
CA SER A 26 28.82 38.11 15.12
C SER A 26 29.65 38.62 13.95
N GLU A 27 30.10 39.86 14.02
CA GLU A 27 30.84 40.55 12.97
C GLU A 27 32.27 40.00 12.77
N ARG A 28 32.78 40.05 11.53
CA ARG A 28 34.12 40.60 11.22
C ARG A 28 34.30 40.82 9.72
N LYS A 29 34.89 41.96 9.37
CA LYS A 29 35.36 42.31 8.01
C LYS A 29 36.56 41.44 7.60
N VAL A 30 36.76 41.26 6.28
CA VAL A 30 38.00 41.59 5.53
C VAL A 30 37.80 41.24 4.05
N GLU A 31 37.74 42.29 3.23
CA GLU A 31 38.39 42.52 1.91
C GLU A 31 38.35 41.49 0.73
N ALA A 32 38.78 41.96 -0.46
CA ALA A 32 38.67 41.31 -1.78
C ALA A 32 40.04 41.37 -2.53
N ALA A 33 40.27 40.95 -3.78
CA ALA A 33 39.44 40.47 -4.91
C ALA A 33 40.35 39.54 -5.80
N PRO A 34 40.27 39.47 -7.15
CA PRO A 34 39.13 39.42 -8.10
C PRO A 34 39.17 38.12 -8.98
N ALA A 35 38.38 38.09 -10.06
CA ALA A 35 38.25 36.96 -10.99
C ALA A 35 39.19 37.03 -12.23
N ALA A 36 39.28 35.92 -12.98
CA ALA A 36 39.73 35.89 -14.38
C ALA A 36 38.95 34.84 -15.19
N THR A 37 38.73 35.10 -16.49
CA THR A 37 38.00 34.24 -17.45
C THR A 37 38.67 34.36 -18.85
N PRO A 38 38.19 33.66 -19.89
CA PRO A 38 38.71 32.43 -20.49
C PRO A 38 39.71 32.68 -21.66
N THR A 39 39.96 31.72 -22.59
CA THR A 39 39.55 31.69 -24.03
C THR A 39 40.03 30.33 -24.68
N PRO A 40 40.17 30.04 -26.02
CA PRO A 40 39.48 28.88 -26.64
C PRO A 40 40.37 27.95 -27.52
N THR A 41 39.78 27.40 -28.62
CA THR A 41 40.33 26.77 -29.88
C THR A 41 39.85 25.29 -30.01
N VAL A 42 38.92 24.85 -30.90
CA VAL A 42 38.87 24.80 -32.39
C VAL A 42 39.91 23.81 -32.96
N ALA A 43 39.67 22.87 -33.90
CA ALA A 43 38.50 22.26 -34.54
C ALA A 43 38.89 20.88 -35.14
N THR A 44 37.94 20.10 -35.68
CA THR A 44 38.14 19.25 -36.90
C THR A 44 36.84 18.64 -37.43
N SER A 45 36.83 18.36 -38.74
CA SER A 45 35.83 17.70 -39.61
C SER A 45 36.60 17.29 -40.90
N PRO A 46 36.09 16.51 -41.89
CA PRO A 46 34.68 16.31 -42.28
C PRO A 46 34.32 14.87 -42.81
N SER A 47 33.29 14.79 -43.67
CA SER A 47 32.93 13.68 -44.60
C SER A 47 32.08 12.52 -44.02
N SER A 48 31.05 11.97 -44.69
CA SER A 48 30.22 12.43 -45.83
C SER A 48 28.90 11.61 -45.91
N THR A 49 27.82 12.24 -46.39
CA THR A 49 26.50 11.61 -46.76
C THR A 49 26.59 10.94 -48.16
N PRO A 50 25.62 10.13 -48.66
CA PRO A 50 24.18 10.43 -48.89
C PRO A 50 23.23 9.25 -48.50
N ALA A 51 21.92 9.21 -48.71
CA ALA A 51 20.81 10.19 -48.80
C ALA A 51 19.49 9.42 -48.54
N GLY A 52 18.38 10.12 -48.28
CA GLY A 52 17.07 9.49 -48.00
C GLY A 52 16.06 10.49 -47.45
N THR A 53 15.46 11.27 -48.35
CA THR A 53 14.64 12.47 -48.10
C THR A 53 13.18 12.15 -47.64
N PRO A 54 12.35 13.15 -47.26
CA PRO A 54 11.39 13.01 -46.15
C PRO A 54 9.90 13.15 -46.59
N VAL A 55 9.07 13.85 -45.79
CA VAL A 55 7.64 14.18 -46.03
C VAL A 55 6.69 13.00 -45.68
N SER A 56 5.48 13.15 -45.10
CA SER A 56 4.69 14.34 -44.77
C SER A 56 4.07 14.32 -43.36
N THR A 57 3.84 15.51 -42.80
CA THR A 57 2.80 15.76 -41.79
C THR A 57 1.42 15.78 -42.46
N ILE A 58 0.44 15.04 -41.92
CA ILE A 58 -0.98 15.22 -42.22
C ILE A 58 -1.74 15.41 -40.91
N TYR A 59 -2.33 16.60 -40.75
CA TYR A 59 -3.47 16.81 -39.86
C TYR A 59 -4.74 16.46 -40.65
N PRO A 60 -5.71 15.73 -40.09
CA PRO A 60 -7.08 15.78 -40.57
C PRO A 60 -7.76 17.05 -40.03
N GLU A 61 -8.46 17.73 -40.92
CA GLU A 61 -9.07 19.05 -40.70
C GLU A 61 -10.37 18.98 -39.87
N THR A 62 -10.83 20.18 -39.50
CA THR A 62 -12.16 20.43 -38.92
C THR A 62 -13.27 20.12 -39.93
N GLY A 63 -14.00 19.03 -39.73
CA GLY A 63 -15.29 18.78 -40.38
C GLY A 63 -16.44 19.24 -39.50
N THR A 64 -17.15 20.29 -39.91
CA THR A 64 -18.47 20.65 -39.37
C THR A 64 -19.49 19.58 -39.78
N ILE A 65 -20.22 19.02 -38.81
CA ILE A 65 -21.38 18.15 -39.07
C ILE A 65 -22.63 18.98 -38.82
N GLU A 66 -23.48 19.08 -39.84
CA GLU A 66 -24.77 19.76 -39.77
C GLU A 66 -25.72 19.02 -38.81
N THR A 67 -26.41 19.77 -37.97
CA THR A 67 -27.43 19.23 -37.06
C THR A 67 -28.78 19.15 -37.77
N ALA A 68 -29.13 17.97 -38.27
CA ALA A 68 -30.50 17.67 -38.68
C ALA A 68 -31.40 17.58 -37.43
N ALA A 69 -32.38 18.48 -37.33
CA ALA A 69 -33.33 18.52 -36.22
C ALA A 69 -34.41 17.43 -36.39
N PRO A 70 -34.67 16.59 -35.37
CA PRO A 70 -35.85 15.72 -35.36
C PRO A 70 -37.10 16.52 -34.96
N THR A 71 -38.11 16.51 -35.82
CA THR A 71 -39.41 17.17 -35.61
C THR A 71 -40.13 16.55 -34.41
N MET A 72 -40.41 17.34 -33.36
CA MET A 72 -41.23 16.89 -32.23
C MET A 72 -42.72 16.98 -32.55
N VAL A 73 -43.43 15.87 -32.36
CA VAL A 73 -44.90 15.81 -32.32
C VAL A 73 -45.38 16.39 -30.97
N PRO A 74 -46.44 17.23 -30.92
CA PRO A 74 -46.91 17.81 -29.67
C PRO A 74 -47.72 16.79 -28.85
N THR A 75 -47.10 16.21 -27.82
CA THR A 75 -47.81 15.46 -26.77
C THR A 75 -48.37 16.41 -25.73
N ALA A 76 -49.65 16.24 -25.38
CA ALA A 76 -50.37 17.11 -24.45
C ALA A 76 -49.70 17.20 -23.06
N ALA A 77 -49.73 18.40 -22.47
CA ALA A 77 -49.19 18.65 -21.14
C ALA A 77 -50.11 18.07 -20.04
N PRO A 78 -49.60 17.24 -19.12
CA PRO A 78 -50.34 16.86 -17.92
C PRO A 78 -50.29 18.00 -16.89
N THR A 79 -51.45 18.29 -16.29
CA THR A 79 -51.65 19.30 -15.25
C THR A 79 -50.72 19.07 -14.05
N ALA A 80 -50.03 20.12 -13.59
CA ALA A 80 -49.12 20.03 -12.46
C ALA A 80 -49.89 19.93 -11.13
N THR A 81 -50.01 18.72 -10.58
CA THR A 81 -50.40 18.51 -9.19
C THR A 81 -49.27 18.99 -8.27
N VAL A 82 -49.55 19.98 -7.42
CA VAL A 82 -48.58 20.47 -6.43
C VAL A 82 -48.54 19.49 -5.27
N THR A 83 -47.59 18.55 -5.31
CA THR A 83 -47.25 17.72 -4.15
C THR A 83 -46.73 18.63 -3.03
N PRO A 84 -47.24 18.54 -1.79
CA PRO A 84 -46.69 19.30 -0.68
C PRO A 84 -45.22 18.92 -0.47
N ALA A 85 -44.38 19.92 -0.22
CA ALA A 85 -42.95 19.69 -0.03
C ALA A 85 -42.73 18.74 1.16
N MET A 86 -42.14 17.57 0.91
CA MET A 86 -41.70 16.68 1.97
C MET A 86 -40.71 17.44 2.86
N GLU A 87 -41.08 17.59 4.13
CA GLU A 87 -40.23 18.18 5.15
C GLU A 87 -38.93 17.39 5.23
N VAL A 88 -37.80 18.05 4.93
CA VAL A 88 -36.49 17.40 4.84
C VAL A 88 -36.00 17.11 6.26
N THR A 89 -36.45 15.98 6.80
CA THR A 89 -35.91 15.44 8.05
C THR A 89 -34.39 15.34 7.92
N PRO A 90 -33.59 15.99 8.80
CA PRO A 90 -32.16 15.96 8.69
C PRO A 90 -31.68 14.54 8.94
N VAL A 91 -31.12 13.90 7.90
CA VAL A 91 -30.51 12.57 8.02
C VAL A 91 -29.50 12.63 9.17
N PRO A 92 -29.67 11.83 10.24
CA PRO A 92 -28.83 11.94 11.41
C PRO A 92 -27.39 11.65 11.00
N THR A 93 -26.49 12.59 11.29
CA THR A 93 -25.07 12.42 10.96
C THR A 93 -24.56 11.18 11.68
N PRO A 94 -24.20 10.09 10.98
CA PRO A 94 -23.88 8.85 11.65
C PRO A 94 -22.65 9.06 12.54
N VAL A 95 -22.74 8.60 13.80
CA VAL A 95 -21.62 8.59 14.73
C VAL A 95 -20.64 7.50 14.28
N ILE A 96 -19.85 7.81 13.25
CA ILE A 96 -18.89 6.88 12.67
C ILE A 96 -17.74 6.75 13.66
N THR A 97 -17.77 5.72 14.50
CA THR A 97 -16.59 5.29 15.23
C THR A 97 -15.62 4.60 14.26
N PRO A 98 -14.29 4.80 14.38
CA PRO A 98 -13.34 4.01 13.61
C PRO A 98 -13.58 2.53 13.87
N ALA A 99 -13.74 1.74 12.81
CA ALA A 99 -14.15 0.35 12.93
C ALA A 99 -13.26 -0.42 13.93
N PRO A 100 -13.84 -1.19 14.87
CA PRO A 100 -13.08 -1.83 15.93
C PRO A 100 -12.05 -2.79 15.32
N ALA A 101 -10.77 -2.46 15.51
CA ALA A 101 -9.65 -3.22 14.99
C ALA A 101 -9.39 -4.49 15.82
N THR A 102 -10.33 -5.43 15.74
CA THR A 102 -10.35 -6.70 16.48
C THR A 102 -9.27 -7.69 16.04
N GLU A 103 -8.77 -7.58 14.80
CA GLU A 103 -7.61 -8.34 14.31
C GLU A 103 -6.47 -7.42 13.86
N GLU A 104 -5.23 -7.84 14.14
CA GLU A 104 -4.03 -7.22 13.57
C GLU A 104 -4.05 -7.27 12.04
N ILE A 105 -4.00 -6.11 11.38
CA ILE A 105 -3.80 -6.00 9.94
C ILE A 105 -2.35 -6.37 9.58
N ARG A 106 -2.22 -7.33 8.67
CA ARG A 106 -0.96 -7.79 8.06
C ARG A 106 -1.14 -7.64 6.56
N GLY A 107 -0.98 -6.41 6.10
CA GLY A 107 -1.22 -6.00 4.72
C GLY A 107 -0.01 -6.14 3.81
N VAL A 108 -0.27 -6.11 2.50
CA VAL A 108 0.77 -5.92 1.47
C VAL A 108 0.25 -5.02 0.35
N TRP A 109 1.07 -4.06 -0.09
CA TRP A 109 0.76 -3.26 -1.28
C TRP A 109 1.13 -4.01 -2.56
N ILE A 110 0.27 -3.90 -3.58
CA ILE A 110 0.55 -4.36 -4.94
C ILE A 110 0.47 -3.15 -5.88
N ALA A 111 1.62 -2.67 -6.33
CA ALA A 111 1.71 -1.51 -7.21
C ALA A 111 1.46 -1.90 -8.67
N PHE A 112 0.94 -0.96 -9.46
CA PHE A 112 0.63 -1.13 -10.89
C PHE A 112 1.81 -1.67 -11.74
N TYR A 113 3.05 -1.36 -11.37
CA TYR A 113 4.24 -1.85 -12.08
C TYR A 113 4.52 -3.36 -11.82
N GLU A 114 3.93 -3.96 -10.79
CA GLU A 114 4.11 -5.38 -10.44
C GLU A 114 3.20 -6.28 -11.29
N TYR A 115 2.13 -5.77 -11.93
CA TYR A 115 1.15 -6.53 -12.70
C TYR A 115 1.76 -7.46 -13.75
N LYS A 116 2.80 -7.01 -14.46
CA LYS A 116 3.50 -7.83 -15.46
C LYS A 116 4.22 -9.03 -14.82
N LYS A 117 4.87 -8.85 -13.67
CA LYS A 117 5.57 -9.96 -12.95
C LYS A 117 4.60 -10.83 -12.15
N ALA A 118 3.48 -10.27 -11.70
CA ALA A 118 2.36 -11.00 -11.13
C ALA A 118 1.69 -11.94 -12.16
N GLY A 119 1.91 -11.71 -13.46
CA GLY A 119 1.32 -12.50 -14.54
C GLY A 119 -0.06 -12.04 -14.95
N LEU A 120 -0.51 -10.87 -14.48
CA LEU A 120 -1.84 -10.31 -14.76
C LEU A 120 -1.91 -9.56 -16.10
N LYS A 121 -0.79 -8.96 -16.54
CA LYS A 121 -0.78 -8.13 -17.75
C LYS A 121 -1.05 -8.91 -19.04
N ASN A 122 -1.98 -8.41 -19.88
CA ASN A 122 -2.35 -8.95 -21.19
C ASN A 122 -2.60 -10.47 -21.16
N LYS A 123 -3.65 -10.91 -20.45
CA LYS A 123 -4.05 -12.32 -20.34
C LYS A 123 -5.47 -12.54 -20.86
N SER A 124 -5.76 -13.77 -21.27
CA SER A 124 -7.12 -14.27 -21.35
C SER A 124 -7.68 -14.47 -19.94
N GLU A 125 -9.01 -14.44 -19.80
CA GLU A 125 -9.67 -14.51 -18.50
C GLU A 125 -9.24 -15.74 -17.68
N ALA A 126 -9.25 -16.94 -18.27
CA ALA A 126 -8.86 -18.17 -17.60
C ALA A 126 -7.42 -18.12 -17.02
N VAL A 127 -6.48 -17.50 -17.75
CA VAL A 127 -5.10 -17.32 -17.28
C VAL A 127 -5.02 -16.19 -16.25
N PHE A 128 -5.86 -15.16 -16.37
CA PHE A 128 -5.96 -14.07 -15.40
C PHE A 128 -6.48 -14.58 -14.05
N ARG A 129 -7.63 -15.28 -14.02
CA ARG A 129 -8.21 -15.93 -12.83
C ARG A 129 -7.19 -16.85 -12.14
N LYS A 130 -6.53 -17.75 -12.90
CA LYS A 130 -5.49 -18.65 -12.38
C LYS A 130 -4.29 -17.91 -11.77
N ASN A 131 -3.90 -16.76 -12.34
CA ASN A 131 -2.79 -15.95 -11.83
C ASN A 131 -3.19 -15.08 -10.63
N ALA A 132 -4.43 -14.59 -10.57
CA ALA A 132 -5.01 -13.94 -9.40
C ALA A 132 -5.04 -14.90 -8.21
N ASP A 133 -5.59 -16.11 -8.38
CA ASP A 133 -5.63 -17.15 -7.34
C ASP A 133 -4.22 -17.48 -6.83
N LYS A 134 -3.27 -17.69 -7.76
CA LYS A 134 -1.87 -17.96 -7.43
C LYS A 134 -1.20 -16.81 -6.70
N LEU A 135 -1.62 -15.56 -6.93
CA LEU A 135 -1.10 -14.35 -6.27
C LEU A 135 -1.69 -14.18 -4.86
N PHE A 136 -3.01 -14.33 -4.68
CA PHE A 136 -3.65 -14.16 -3.38
C PHE A 136 -3.38 -15.33 -2.44
N LYS A 137 -3.37 -16.57 -2.94
CA LYS A 137 -2.89 -17.72 -2.16
C LYS A 137 -1.46 -17.50 -1.65
N LYS A 138 -0.57 -16.98 -2.50
CA LYS A 138 0.80 -16.64 -2.14
C LYS A 138 0.87 -15.61 -1.01
N ILE A 139 0.04 -14.57 -1.06
CA ILE A 139 -0.07 -13.53 -0.02
C ILE A 139 -0.53 -14.14 1.31
N LYS A 140 -1.59 -14.97 1.27
CA LYS A 140 -2.10 -15.72 2.44
C LYS A 140 -1.08 -16.68 3.04
N ASP A 141 -0.37 -17.45 2.20
CA ASP A 141 0.72 -18.36 2.61
C ASP A 141 1.88 -17.63 3.30
N ASN A 142 2.01 -16.31 3.07
CA ASN A 142 2.97 -15.40 3.70
C ASN A 142 2.43 -14.68 4.95
N GLY A 143 1.28 -15.11 5.46
CA GLY A 143 0.73 -14.65 6.73
C GLY A 143 0.03 -13.30 6.67
N CYS A 144 -0.17 -12.75 5.47
CA CYS A 144 -0.98 -11.57 5.27
C CYS A 144 -2.48 -11.91 5.36
N ASN A 145 -3.29 -10.94 5.78
CA ASN A 145 -4.76 -11.02 5.83
C ASN A 145 -5.44 -9.85 5.10
N ALA A 146 -4.67 -8.93 4.50
CA ALA A 146 -5.18 -7.83 3.68
C ALA A 146 -4.28 -7.56 2.48
N VAL A 147 -4.85 -7.01 1.42
CA VAL A 147 -4.16 -6.53 0.23
C VAL A 147 -4.59 -5.11 -0.10
N PHE A 148 -3.63 -4.28 -0.49
CA PHE A 148 -3.85 -2.90 -0.92
C PHE A 148 -3.44 -2.81 -2.40
N PHE A 149 -4.42 -2.99 -3.28
CA PHE A 149 -4.20 -3.26 -4.71
C PHE A 149 -4.43 -2.01 -5.55
N HIS A 150 -3.46 -1.59 -6.36
CA HIS A 150 -3.43 -0.26 -7.01
C HIS A 150 -4.41 -0.10 -8.19
N VAL A 151 -5.73 -0.17 -7.97
CA VAL A 151 -6.75 -0.18 -9.02
C VAL A 151 -6.76 1.05 -9.94
N ARG A 152 -6.38 2.23 -9.45
CA ARG A 152 -6.26 3.49 -10.20
C ARG A 152 -4.90 4.13 -9.95
N ALA A 153 -3.99 4.04 -10.90
CA ALA A 153 -2.59 4.45 -10.71
C ALA A 153 -2.26 5.83 -11.27
N PHE A 154 -3.06 6.26 -12.24
CA PHE A 154 -3.06 7.53 -12.91
C PHE A 154 -4.52 7.98 -13.02
N ASP A 155 -4.88 8.65 -14.10
CA ASP A 155 -6.27 8.87 -14.47
C ASP A 155 -6.79 7.68 -15.30
N ASP A 156 -6.65 6.48 -14.74
CA ASP A 156 -6.91 5.19 -15.39
C ASP A 156 -7.67 4.22 -14.47
N ALA A 157 -8.26 3.17 -15.06
CA ALA A 157 -8.99 2.12 -14.35
C ALA A 157 -8.47 0.74 -14.73
N ILE A 158 -8.52 -0.23 -13.80
CA ILE A 158 -8.33 -1.66 -14.14
C ILE A 158 -9.66 -2.42 -14.28
N TRP A 159 -10.78 -1.71 -14.22
CA TRP A 159 -12.15 -2.21 -14.38
C TRP A 159 -12.79 -1.65 -15.66
N PRO A 160 -13.91 -2.20 -16.16
CA PRO A 160 -14.72 -1.59 -17.22
C PRO A 160 -15.28 -0.24 -16.74
N SER A 161 -14.96 0.85 -17.44
CA SER A 161 -15.33 2.21 -17.04
C SER A 161 -15.64 3.07 -18.26
N GLU A 162 -16.67 3.90 -18.14
CA GLU A 162 -17.02 4.93 -19.12
C GLU A 162 -16.21 6.22 -18.87
N ASN A 163 -15.80 6.47 -17.62
CA ASN A 163 -15.13 7.71 -17.21
C ASN A 163 -13.60 7.67 -17.28
N PHE A 164 -13.00 6.47 -17.28
CA PHE A 164 -11.55 6.26 -17.18
C PHE A 164 -11.03 5.31 -18.25
N LYS A 165 -9.87 5.66 -18.85
CA LYS A 165 -9.21 4.78 -19.81
C LYS A 165 -8.66 3.55 -19.10
N PHE A 166 -8.76 2.38 -19.73
CA PHE A 166 -8.19 1.16 -19.19
C PHE A 166 -6.68 1.26 -19.01
N SER A 167 -6.16 0.78 -17.88
CA SER A 167 -4.79 0.99 -17.48
C SER A 167 -3.82 0.28 -18.43
N SER A 168 -2.98 1.08 -19.08
CA SER A 168 -1.88 0.60 -19.94
C SER A 168 -0.89 -0.31 -19.21
N TYR A 169 -0.92 -0.35 -17.87
CA TYR A 169 -0.15 -1.28 -17.05
C TYR A 169 -0.78 -2.67 -16.96
N MET A 170 -2.12 -2.76 -16.99
CA MET A 170 -2.87 -4.02 -16.99
C MET A 170 -3.06 -4.61 -18.40
N GLY A 171 -3.24 -3.78 -19.43
CA GLY A 171 -3.36 -4.28 -20.80
C GLY A 171 -3.10 -3.24 -21.90
N LYS A 172 -3.08 -3.69 -23.16
CA LYS A 172 -3.06 -2.79 -24.33
C LYS A 172 -4.45 -2.27 -24.73
N LYS A 173 -5.49 -3.04 -24.43
CA LYS A 173 -6.92 -2.76 -24.66
C LYS A 173 -7.68 -3.21 -23.40
N THR A 174 -8.89 -2.68 -23.19
CA THR A 174 -9.83 -3.25 -22.23
C THR A 174 -10.13 -4.70 -22.64
N PRO A 175 -10.03 -5.69 -21.72
CA PRO A 175 -10.46 -7.05 -22.00
C PRO A 175 -11.99 -7.17 -22.02
N ASN A 176 -12.48 -8.28 -22.57
CA ASN A 176 -13.91 -8.65 -22.57
C ASN A 176 -14.37 -9.34 -21.26
N TYR A 177 -13.63 -9.12 -20.18
CA TYR A 177 -13.91 -9.63 -18.83
C TYR A 177 -13.52 -8.53 -17.83
N ASP A 178 -14.10 -8.55 -16.62
CA ASP A 178 -13.77 -7.57 -15.59
C ASP A 178 -12.55 -8.01 -14.74
N PRO A 179 -11.40 -7.32 -14.83
CA PRO A 179 -10.22 -7.69 -14.05
C PRO A 179 -10.37 -7.35 -12.55
N LEU A 180 -11.13 -6.32 -12.17
CA LEU A 180 -11.29 -5.93 -10.77
C LEU A 180 -12.22 -6.90 -10.03
N ALA A 181 -13.35 -7.28 -10.64
CA ALA A 181 -14.26 -8.28 -10.08
C ALA A 181 -13.51 -9.59 -9.73
N ILE A 182 -12.72 -10.10 -10.67
CA ILE A 182 -11.89 -11.30 -10.48
C ILE A 182 -10.86 -11.12 -9.35
N LEU A 183 -10.26 -9.94 -9.24
CA LEU A 183 -9.25 -9.68 -8.21
C LEU A 183 -9.87 -9.60 -6.80
N VAL A 184 -11.07 -9.05 -6.66
CA VAL A 184 -11.82 -9.00 -5.39
C VAL A 184 -12.30 -10.42 -5.00
N GLU A 185 -12.99 -11.11 -5.91
CA GLU A 185 -13.46 -12.49 -5.75
C GLU A 185 -12.33 -13.42 -5.27
N SER A 186 -11.19 -13.39 -5.97
CA SER A 186 -10.04 -14.23 -5.68
C SER A 186 -9.34 -13.85 -4.36
N ALA A 187 -9.31 -12.57 -3.97
CA ALA A 187 -8.77 -12.17 -2.67
C ALA A 187 -9.64 -12.67 -1.51
N HIS A 188 -10.96 -12.51 -1.62
CA HIS A 188 -11.96 -12.97 -0.65
C HIS A 188 -11.95 -14.50 -0.50
N LYS A 189 -11.82 -15.24 -1.61
CA LYS A 189 -11.65 -16.70 -1.65
C LYS A 189 -10.47 -17.22 -0.79
N TYR A 190 -9.41 -16.42 -0.60
CA TYR A 190 -8.29 -16.75 0.29
C TYR A 190 -8.37 -16.09 1.69
N GLY A 191 -9.50 -15.46 2.01
CA GLY A 191 -9.74 -14.73 3.25
C GLY A 191 -8.73 -13.60 3.42
N LEU A 192 -8.61 -12.75 2.40
CA LEU A 192 -7.86 -11.50 2.42
C LEU A 192 -8.83 -10.33 2.24
N LYS A 193 -8.77 -9.32 3.11
CA LYS A 193 -9.45 -8.04 2.89
C LYS A 193 -8.88 -7.34 1.66
N PHE A 194 -9.72 -6.87 0.75
CA PHE A 194 -9.32 -6.16 -0.47
C PHE A 194 -9.55 -4.66 -0.33
N HIS A 195 -8.48 -3.89 -0.18
CA HIS A 195 -8.52 -2.44 -0.26
C HIS A 195 -8.14 -1.96 -1.66
N ALA A 196 -9.07 -1.26 -2.32
CA ALA A 196 -8.86 -0.62 -3.61
C ALA A 196 -7.97 0.62 -3.43
N TRP A 197 -6.70 0.49 -3.79
CA TRP A 197 -5.73 1.58 -3.75
C TRP A 197 -5.83 2.45 -5.01
N MET A 198 -6.13 3.72 -4.81
CA MET A 198 -6.16 4.75 -5.83
C MET A 198 -5.12 5.83 -5.53
N ASN A 199 -4.40 6.28 -6.55
CA ASN A 199 -3.77 7.59 -6.49
C ASN A 199 -4.83 8.66 -6.80
N PRO A 200 -5.03 9.71 -5.99
CA PRO A 200 -6.09 10.68 -6.25
C PRO A 200 -5.80 11.59 -7.46
N TYR A 201 -4.64 12.27 -7.47
CA TYR A 201 -4.41 13.41 -8.38
C TYR A 201 -3.59 13.10 -9.63
N ARG A 202 -2.88 11.96 -9.70
CA ARG A 202 -1.93 11.72 -10.81
C ARG A 202 -2.63 11.50 -12.14
N ILE A 203 -2.22 12.26 -13.17
CA ILE A 203 -2.65 12.06 -14.57
C ILE A 203 -1.56 11.32 -15.34
N THR A 204 -0.31 11.73 -15.16
CA THR A 204 0.88 11.07 -15.72
C THR A 204 2.02 11.14 -14.70
N GLN A 205 3.19 10.56 -15.02
CA GLN A 205 4.41 10.73 -14.23
C GLN A 205 4.87 12.21 -14.08
N LYS A 206 4.36 13.13 -14.91
CA LYS A 206 4.76 14.55 -14.94
C LYS A 206 3.61 15.53 -14.71
N LYS A 207 2.35 15.05 -14.62
CA LYS A 207 1.15 15.89 -14.56
C LYS A 207 0.21 15.35 -13.49
N ILE A 208 -0.32 16.26 -12.68
CA ILE A 208 -1.41 15.99 -11.73
C ILE A 208 -2.59 16.90 -12.05
N TYR A 209 -3.79 16.51 -11.61
CA TYR A 209 -4.91 17.42 -11.45
C TYR A 209 -4.58 18.49 -10.41
N ASP A 210 -5.30 19.61 -10.43
CA ASP A 210 -5.10 20.68 -9.45
C ASP A 210 -5.91 20.39 -8.19
N PRO A 211 -5.27 20.11 -7.03
CA PRO A 211 -6.02 19.70 -5.83
C PRO A 211 -6.97 20.78 -5.29
N ALA A 212 -6.87 22.03 -5.76
CA ALA A 212 -7.78 23.12 -5.39
C ALA A 212 -9.12 23.10 -6.15
N LYS A 213 -9.23 22.43 -7.30
CA LYS A 213 -10.42 22.51 -8.17
C LYS A 213 -11.53 21.56 -7.72
N LYS A 214 -12.78 22.06 -7.63
CA LYS A 214 -13.98 21.22 -7.37
C LYS A 214 -14.08 20.05 -8.34
N SER A 215 -13.86 20.28 -9.64
CA SER A 215 -13.87 19.23 -10.67
C SER A 215 -12.81 18.13 -10.47
N THR A 216 -11.69 18.43 -9.80
CA THR A 216 -10.71 17.40 -9.42
C THR A 216 -11.27 16.48 -8.32
N THR A 217 -11.95 17.05 -7.33
CA THR A 217 -12.64 16.27 -6.29
C THR A 217 -13.78 15.44 -6.90
N SER A 218 -14.58 16.02 -7.81
CA SER A 218 -15.63 15.29 -8.54
C SER A 218 -15.06 14.11 -9.34
N ARG A 219 -13.93 14.29 -10.06
CA ARG A 219 -13.30 13.19 -10.81
C ARG A 219 -12.71 12.09 -9.92
N ILE A 220 -12.22 12.44 -8.74
CA ILE A 220 -11.82 11.45 -7.72
C ILE A 220 -13.06 10.69 -7.22
N MET A 221 -14.17 11.40 -6.94
CA MET A 221 -15.42 10.79 -6.52
C MET A 221 -16.03 9.84 -7.55
N LEU A 222 -15.96 10.17 -8.84
CA LEU A 222 -16.38 9.28 -9.93
C LEU A 222 -15.64 7.92 -9.87
N ALA A 223 -14.31 7.94 -9.73
CA ALA A 223 -13.54 6.70 -9.59
C ALA A 223 -13.90 5.93 -8.31
N VAL A 224 -14.10 6.64 -7.19
CA VAL A 224 -14.52 6.02 -5.93
C VAL A 224 -15.88 5.35 -6.08
N ARG A 225 -16.89 6.05 -6.61
CA ARG A 225 -18.26 5.55 -6.83
C ARG A 225 -18.29 4.34 -7.76
N GLU A 226 -17.63 4.40 -8.93
CA GLU A 226 -17.54 3.23 -9.82
C GLU A 226 -16.98 1.98 -9.10
N VAL A 227 -16.11 2.14 -8.10
CA VAL A 227 -15.58 1.01 -7.33
C VAL A 227 -16.48 0.58 -6.16
N ILE A 228 -17.08 1.51 -5.42
CA ILE A 228 -17.89 1.16 -4.23
C ILE A 228 -19.35 0.79 -4.56
N ASP A 229 -19.84 1.17 -5.74
CA ASP A 229 -21.17 0.79 -6.26
C ASP A 229 -21.18 -0.64 -6.82
N ASN A 230 -20.07 -1.06 -7.46
CA ASN A 230 -20.05 -2.28 -8.30
C ASN A 230 -19.21 -3.44 -7.74
N TYR A 231 -18.37 -3.21 -6.72
CA TYR A 231 -17.45 -4.22 -6.21
C TYR A 231 -17.51 -4.32 -4.67
N PRO A 232 -17.56 -5.54 -4.10
CA PRO A 232 -17.57 -5.75 -2.65
C PRO A 232 -16.14 -5.58 -2.07
N VAL A 233 -15.57 -4.39 -2.19
CA VAL A 233 -14.26 -4.08 -1.59
C VAL A 233 -14.39 -3.87 -0.08
N ASP A 234 -13.34 -4.20 0.69
CA ASP A 234 -13.29 -3.95 2.14
C ASP A 234 -12.93 -2.48 2.47
N GLY A 235 -12.46 -1.73 1.48
CA GLY A 235 -12.22 -0.30 1.63
C GLY A 235 -11.54 0.39 0.46
N ILE A 236 -11.55 1.71 0.49
CA ILE A 236 -10.77 2.59 -0.38
C ILE A 236 -9.46 2.98 0.33
N HIS A 237 -8.38 3.10 -0.43
CA HIS A 237 -7.05 3.46 0.06
C HIS A 237 -6.38 4.51 -0.82
N PHE A 238 -5.94 5.64 -0.27
CA PHE A 238 -5.07 6.58 -0.99
C PHE A 238 -3.61 6.48 -0.48
N ASP A 239 -2.66 6.81 -1.36
CA ASP A 239 -1.22 6.87 -1.03
C ASP A 239 -0.77 8.30 -0.62
N ASP A 240 0.53 8.59 -0.71
CA ASP A 240 1.18 9.79 -0.19
C ASP A 240 1.26 10.96 -1.18
N TYR A 241 0.71 10.81 -2.40
CA TYR A 241 0.85 11.81 -3.46
C TYR A 241 -0.29 12.85 -3.41
N PHE A 242 -0.02 13.94 -2.71
CA PHE A 242 -0.89 15.13 -2.62
C PHE A 242 -0.39 16.24 -3.56
N TYR A 243 -0.06 17.42 -3.04
CA TYR A 243 0.74 18.37 -3.81
C TYR A 243 2.14 17.80 -4.06
N PRO A 244 2.78 18.13 -5.20
CA PRO A 244 4.13 17.70 -5.49
C PRO A 244 5.15 18.52 -4.69
N GLY A 245 6.31 17.92 -4.40
CA GLY A 245 7.44 18.60 -3.77
C GLY A 245 8.01 19.73 -4.64
N SER A 246 8.76 20.62 -4.00
CA SER A 246 9.52 21.70 -4.65
C SER A 246 10.64 21.17 -5.56
N GLY A 247 11.13 22.03 -6.46
CA GLY A 247 12.27 21.71 -7.36
C GLY A 247 11.90 21.27 -8.77
N HIS A 248 10.63 20.96 -9.04
CA HIS A 248 10.16 20.59 -10.38
C HIS A 248 9.58 21.80 -11.13
N LYS A 249 10.18 22.17 -12.29
CA LYS A 249 9.78 23.36 -13.07
C LYS A 249 8.28 23.40 -13.39
N GLN A 250 7.67 22.27 -13.74
CA GLN A 250 6.24 22.17 -14.08
C GLN A 250 5.27 22.34 -12.89
N TYR A 251 5.78 22.37 -11.66
CA TYR A 251 4.99 22.53 -10.44
C TYR A 251 5.24 23.87 -9.73
N LYS A 252 5.97 24.80 -10.34
CA LYS A 252 6.22 26.16 -9.81
C LYS A 252 4.94 26.88 -9.37
N LYS A 253 3.80 26.69 -10.06
CA LYS A 253 2.50 27.28 -9.69
C LYS A 253 1.98 26.88 -8.30
N TYR A 254 2.51 25.82 -7.69
CA TYR A 254 2.16 25.40 -6.32
C TYR A 254 3.18 25.88 -5.27
N ALA A 255 4.26 26.55 -5.68
CA ALA A 255 5.27 27.08 -4.76
C ALA A 255 4.77 28.31 -3.99
N SER A 256 3.90 29.12 -4.59
CA SER A 256 3.22 30.27 -3.96
C SER A 256 2.13 29.87 -2.95
N LEU A 257 1.63 28.63 -3.00
CA LEU A 257 0.62 28.16 -2.06
C LEU A 257 1.25 27.87 -0.69
N SER A 258 0.74 28.54 0.34
CA SER A 258 1.07 28.26 1.74
C SER A 258 0.68 26.83 2.13
N ASN A 259 1.33 26.28 3.15
CA ASN A 259 0.97 24.97 3.67
C ASN A 259 -0.48 24.95 4.20
N LYS A 260 -1.01 26.08 4.71
CA LYS A 260 -2.43 26.22 5.14
C LYS A 260 -3.38 26.03 3.95
N GLN A 261 -3.13 26.68 2.82
CA GLN A 261 -3.95 26.53 1.60
C GLN A 261 -3.87 25.11 1.02
N LYS A 262 -2.66 24.53 0.92
CA LYS A 262 -2.47 23.15 0.43
C LYS A 262 -3.28 22.16 1.27
N LYS A 263 -3.21 22.29 2.60
CA LYS A 263 -3.97 21.47 3.55
C LYS A 263 -5.47 21.67 3.41
N ALA A 264 -5.97 22.90 3.34
CA ALA A 264 -7.41 23.16 3.18
C ALA A 264 -7.99 22.49 1.93
N ASN A 265 -7.28 22.58 0.80
CA ASN A 265 -7.68 21.96 -0.47
C ASN A 265 -7.74 20.43 -0.38
N VAL A 266 -6.70 19.80 0.20
CA VAL A 266 -6.68 18.34 0.39
C VAL A 266 -7.73 17.91 1.40
N ASN A 267 -7.90 18.63 2.52
CA ASN A 267 -8.91 18.34 3.55
C ASN A 267 -10.31 18.30 2.95
N LYS A 268 -10.67 19.29 2.11
CA LYS A 268 -11.95 19.32 1.41
C LYS A 268 -12.15 18.08 0.53
N MET A 269 -11.11 17.62 -0.19
CA MET A 269 -11.19 16.39 -0.98
C MET A 269 -11.38 15.17 -0.08
N VAL A 270 -10.57 15.03 0.97
CA VAL A 270 -10.59 13.89 1.92
C VAL A 270 -11.94 13.77 2.64
N GLN A 271 -12.49 14.89 3.15
CA GLN A 271 -13.81 14.92 3.79
C GLN A 271 -14.94 14.57 2.80
N THR A 272 -14.84 15.05 1.55
CA THR A 272 -15.81 14.72 0.51
C THR A 272 -15.83 13.22 0.24
N VAL A 273 -14.65 12.60 0.05
CA VAL A 273 -14.50 11.15 -0.17
C VAL A 273 -15.00 10.35 1.03
N TYR A 274 -14.57 10.71 2.24
CA TYR A 274 -15.00 10.04 3.47
C TYR A 274 -16.52 10.11 3.65
N GLY A 275 -17.10 11.32 3.59
CA GLY A 275 -18.54 11.50 3.80
C GLY A 275 -19.39 10.71 2.81
N ASN A 276 -19.05 10.73 1.52
CA ASN A 276 -19.79 9.97 0.50
C ASN A 276 -19.66 8.46 0.68
N ILE A 277 -18.46 7.95 1.00
CA ILE A 277 -18.26 6.53 1.36
C ILE A 277 -19.17 6.14 2.53
N LYS A 278 -19.27 6.98 3.56
CA LYS A 278 -20.00 6.68 4.80
C LYS A 278 -21.50 6.83 4.71
N VAL A 279 -22.01 7.74 3.88
CA VAL A 279 -23.43 7.82 3.51
C VAL A 279 -23.88 6.55 2.80
N GLN A 280 -23.04 6.01 1.91
CA GLN A 280 -23.37 4.80 1.14
C GLN A 280 -23.17 3.50 1.92
N ASN A 281 -22.05 3.38 2.63
CA ASN A 281 -21.73 2.18 3.42
C ASN A 281 -20.89 2.59 4.64
N PRO A 282 -21.49 2.74 5.84
CA PRO A 282 -20.77 3.16 7.04
C PRO A 282 -19.64 2.19 7.44
N ASN A 283 -19.78 0.91 7.09
CA ASN A 283 -18.80 -0.14 7.38
C ASN A 283 -17.60 -0.16 6.40
N LEU A 284 -17.73 0.46 5.21
CA LEU A 284 -16.68 0.46 4.21
C LEU A 284 -15.52 1.37 4.65
N LEU A 285 -14.30 0.83 4.72
CA LEU A 285 -13.17 1.58 5.28
C LEU A 285 -12.55 2.55 4.28
N PHE A 286 -12.35 3.80 4.66
CA PHE A 286 -11.48 4.74 3.96
C PHE A 286 -10.21 5.02 4.76
N GLY A 287 -9.05 4.98 4.12
CA GLY A 287 -7.80 5.36 4.77
C GLY A 287 -6.70 5.78 3.81
N ILE A 288 -5.67 6.39 4.39
CA ILE A 288 -4.62 7.09 3.64
C ILE A 288 -3.25 6.65 4.14
N SER A 289 -2.30 6.46 3.22
CA SER A 289 -0.91 6.07 3.48
C SER A 289 0.06 7.24 3.24
N PRO A 290 0.16 8.22 4.16
CA PRO A 290 1.05 9.36 4.00
C PRO A 290 2.53 8.98 4.20
N ALA A 291 3.44 9.76 3.64
CA ALA A 291 4.88 9.62 3.87
C ALA A 291 5.20 9.69 5.37
N GLY A 292 6.00 8.75 5.91
CA GLY A 292 6.22 8.62 7.36
C GLY A 292 7.01 9.75 8.04
N ASN A 293 7.46 10.77 7.31
CA ASN A 293 7.98 12.02 7.83
C ASN A 293 6.84 13.05 7.90
N VAL A 294 6.28 13.26 9.10
CA VAL A 294 5.12 14.14 9.35
C VAL A 294 5.33 15.54 8.76
N GLU A 295 6.48 16.16 9.04
CA GLU A 295 6.79 17.51 8.55
C GLU A 295 6.84 17.58 7.02
N TYR A 296 7.24 16.49 6.36
CA TYR A 296 7.27 16.40 4.90
C TYR A 296 5.87 16.16 4.32
N CYS A 297 5.06 15.24 4.85
CA CYS A 297 3.72 15.02 4.29
C CYS A 297 2.81 16.25 4.49
N GLU A 298 2.94 16.95 5.63
CA GLU A 298 2.21 18.21 5.88
C GLU A 298 2.57 19.33 4.89
N SER A 299 3.82 19.39 4.39
CA SER A 299 4.23 20.40 3.39
C SER A 299 3.64 20.13 2.00
N LEU A 300 3.24 18.88 1.74
CA LEU A 300 2.50 18.46 0.54
C LEU A 300 0.98 18.61 0.69
N GLY A 301 0.50 19.17 1.80
CA GLY A 301 -0.93 19.33 2.09
C GLY A 301 -1.59 18.16 2.81
N ALA A 302 -0.85 17.10 3.17
CA ALA A 302 -1.43 16.01 3.97
C ALA A 302 -1.58 16.46 5.43
N ASP A 303 -2.75 16.97 5.81
CA ASP A 303 -3.03 17.51 7.14
C ASP A 303 -3.30 16.42 8.18
N VAL A 304 -2.35 15.51 8.33
CA VAL A 304 -2.45 14.31 9.17
C VAL A 304 -2.67 14.63 10.65
N LYS A 305 -2.41 15.88 11.10
CA LYS A 305 -2.81 16.33 12.43
C LYS A 305 -4.32 16.44 12.59
N THR A 306 -5.00 16.95 11.55
CA THR A 306 -6.46 17.12 11.52
C THR A 306 -7.16 15.79 11.28
N TRP A 307 -6.68 14.98 10.34
CA TRP A 307 -7.28 13.68 10.02
C TRP A 307 -7.23 12.66 11.17
N MET A 308 -6.35 12.89 12.16
CA MET A 308 -6.17 12.03 13.33
C MET A 308 -6.77 12.60 14.63
N LYS A 309 -7.60 13.65 14.54
CA LYS A 309 -8.34 14.18 15.71
C LYS A 309 -9.58 13.35 16.06
N GLY A 310 -10.20 12.70 15.08
CA GLY A 310 -11.45 11.96 15.22
C GLY A 310 -12.00 11.59 13.84
N PRO A 311 -13.25 11.09 13.75
CA PRO A 311 -13.89 10.76 12.48
C PRO A 311 -14.13 11.99 11.60
N GLY A 312 -14.51 11.75 10.34
CA GLY A 312 -14.77 12.80 9.33
C GLY A 312 -13.71 12.88 8.22
N TYR A 313 -12.60 12.16 8.32
CA TYR A 313 -11.50 12.19 7.33
C TYR A 313 -11.04 10.79 6.90
N VAL A 314 -10.77 9.90 7.86
CA VAL A 314 -10.29 8.53 7.63
C VAL A 314 -10.75 7.60 8.76
N ASP A 315 -10.93 6.32 8.47
CA ASP A 315 -11.10 5.27 9.47
C ASP A 315 -9.77 4.66 9.92
N TYR A 316 -8.72 4.78 9.09
CA TYR A 316 -7.37 4.34 9.42
C TYR A 316 -6.31 5.18 8.69
N ILE A 317 -5.10 5.20 9.23
CA ILE A 317 -3.95 5.86 8.60
C ILE A 317 -2.73 4.94 8.56
N ALA A 318 -2.00 4.97 7.45
CA ALA A 318 -0.93 4.02 7.16
C ALA A 318 0.43 4.70 6.93
N PRO A 319 1.04 5.33 7.96
CA PRO A 319 2.25 6.11 7.77
C PRO A 319 3.42 5.25 7.26
N GLN A 320 4.05 5.69 6.17
CA GLN A 320 5.11 4.98 5.47
C GLN A 320 6.46 5.14 6.19
N ILE A 321 6.69 4.39 7.28
CA ILE A 321 7.90 4.48 8.11
C ILE A 321 9.02 3.60 7.55
N TYR A 322 9.52 3.98 6.38
CA TYR A 322 10.41 3.17 5.54
C TYR A 322 11.89 3.15 5.91
N TRP A 323 12.26 3.59 7.12
CA TRP A 323 13.64 3.64 7.61
C TRP A 323 13.98 2.48 8.54
N SER A 324 15.26 2.19 8.71
CA SER A 324 15.75 1.38 9.83
C SER A 324 16.09 2.27 11.04
N ASN A 325 16.69 1.67 12.09
CA ASN A 325 17.28 2.39 13.22
C ASN A 325 18.80 2.60 13.10
N SER A 326 19.34 2.55 11.89
CA SER A 326 20.76 2.78 11.60
C SER A 326 20.94 3.77 10.45
N TYR A 327 20.08 4.79 10.42
CA TYR A 327 20.13 5.89 9.46
C TYR A 327 21.28 6.84 9.80
N ARG A 328 21.92 7.44 8.80
CA ARG A 328 23.06 8.36 8.93
C ARG A 328 22.60 9.78 8.71
N VAL A 329 22.93 10.65 9.66
CA VAL A 329 22.77 12.12 9.54
C VAL A 329 24.13 12.72 9.87
N GLY A 330 24.87 13.12 8.83
CA GLY A 330 26.30 13.43 8.95
C GLY A 330 27.08 12.27 9.58
N LYS A 331 27.88 12.58 10.60
CA LYS A 331 28.67 11.58 11.35
C LYS A 331 27.83 10.77 12.36
N LYS A 332 26.58 11.15 12.67
CA LYS A 332 25.72 10.50 13.69
C LYS A 332 24.87 9.36 13.11
N THR A 333 24.48 8.40 13.96
CA THR A 333 23.56 7.31 13.63
C THR A 333 22.24 7.51 14.37
N VAL A 334 21.13 7.51 13.65
CA VAL A 334 19.80 7.89 14.14
C VAL A 334 18.86 6.68 14.12
N ARG A 335 18.10 6.51 15.21
CA ARG A 335 17.02 5.51 15.35
C ARG A 335 15.76 5.97 14.61
N MET A 336 15.87 6.13 13.29
CA MET A 336 14.87 6.85 12.48
C MET A 336 13.50 6.19 12.51
N PHE A 337 13.40 4.86 12.46
CA PHE A 337 12.10 4.17 12.64
C PHE A 337 11.47 4.50 13.99
N ASP A 338 12.23 4.39 15.09
CA ASP A 338 11.70 4.62 16.44
C ASP A 338 11.26 6.08 16.61
N ASN A 339 12.07 7.03 16.12
CA ASN A 339 11.78 8.47 16.20
C ASN A 339 10.50 8.83 15.43
N ARG A 340 10.33 8.30 14.22
CA ARG A 340 9.13 8.51 13.42
C ARG A 340 7.91 7.82 14.02
N PHE A 341 8.03 6.55 14.44
CA PHE A 341 6.92 5.82 15.05
C PHE A 341 6.43 6.51 16.33
N ALA A 342 7.35 6.96 17.20
CA ALA A 342 6.99 7.73 18.40
C ALA A 342 6.31 9.08 18.07
N LYS A 343 6.74 9.79 17.02
CA LYS A 343 6.08 11.02 16.55
C LYS A 343 4.63 10.74 16.12
N TRP A 344 4.40 9.69 15.32
CA TRP A 344 3.04 9.29 14.89
C TRP A 344 2.16 8.88 16.08
N LYS A 345 2.67 8.10 17.05
CA LYS A 345 1.91 7.76 18.28
C LYS A 345 1.51 9.00 19.09
N ARG A 346 2.41 9.98 19.23
CA ARG A 346 2.12 11.23 19.96
C ARG A 346 1.10 12.11 19.22
N LEU A 347 1.12 12.08 17.88
CA LEU A 347 0.19 12.83 17.05
C LEU A 347 -1.23 12.25 17.10
N ASN A 348 -1.36 10.93 17.19
CA ASN A 348 -2.64 10.25 17.22
C ASN A 348 -3.42 10.50 18.51
N LYS A 349 -4.21 11.58 18.56
CA LYS A 349 -5.04 11.94 19.72
C LYS A 349 -6.44 11.34 19.65
N GLY A 350 -7.05 11.26 18.46
CA GLY A 350 -8.35 10.62 18.23
C GLY A 350 -8.34 9.09 18.14
N ASN A 351 -7.23 8.44 18.50
CA ASN A 351 -7.02 6.99 18.46
C ASN A 351 -7.37 6.31 17.12
N ILE A 352 -7.22 7.02 16.00
CA ILE A 352 -7.42 6.47 14.66
C ILE A 352 -6.49 5.26 14.45
N PRO A 353 -7.00 4.07 14.06
CA PRO A 353 -6.19 2.90 13.78
C PRO A 353 -5.00 3.16 12.87
N MET A 354 -3.78 2.88 13.35
CA MET A 354 -2.56 3.02 12.55
C MET A 354 -2.06 1.67 12.02
N TYR A 355 -1.88 1.56 10.70
CA TYR A 355 -1.25 0.40 10.04
C TYR A 355 0.13 0.80 9.49
N ILE A 356 1.20 0.51 10.23
CA ILE A 356 2.51 1.09 9.90
C ILE A 356 3.07 0.52 8.59
N GLY A 357 3.38 1.39 7.63
CA GLY A 357 4.01 1.00 6.37
C GLY A 357 5.47 0.59 6.60
N LEU A 358 5.82 -0.64 6.18
CA LEU A 358 7.15 -1.23 6.38
C LEU A 358 7.85 -1.51 5.04
N ALA A 359 9.11 -1.08 4.94
CA ALA A 359 9.93 -1.14 3.73
C ALA A 359 10.58 -2.50 3.47
N LEU A 360 9.79 -3.58 3.33
CA LEU A 360 10.30 -4.92 3.02
C LEU A 360 11.19 -4.93 1.77
N TYR A 361 10.89 -4.09 0.77
CA TYR A 361 11.67 -3.93 -0.45
C TYR A 361 13.16 -3.56 -0.21
N ARG A 362 13.46 -2.92 0.93
CA ARG A 362 14.83 -2.54 1.35
C ARG A 362 15.62 -3.69 1.95
N GLY A 363 15.01 -4.85 2.26
CA GLY A 363 15.70 -6.00 2.84
C GLY A 363 16.94 -6.44 2.04
N GLY A 364 18.12 -6.31 2.64
CA GLY A 364 19.41 -6.63 2.02
C GLY A 364 20.01 -5.54 1.10
N MET A 365 19.39 -4.35 1.00
CA MET A 365 19.94 -3.25 0.22
C MET A 365 21.24 -2.69 0.80
N LYS A 366 22.18 -2.32 -0.07
CA LYS A 366 23.44 -1.65 0.30
C LYS A 366 23.26 -0.11 0.32
N ASP A 367 22.34 0.38 1.12
CA ASP A 367 22.14 1.83 1.30
C ASP A 367 23.25 2.45 2.16
N ALA A 368 23.80 3.59 1.74
CA ALA A 368 24.85 4.31 2.48
C ALA A 368 24.26 5.17 3.61
N SER A 369 23.10 5.79 3.35
CA SER A 369 22.34 6.61 4.30
C SER A 369 21.58 5.75 5.30
N ASP A 370 21.10 4.57 4.92
CA ASP A 370 20.40 3.65 5.82
C ASP A 370 21.10 2.28 5.95
N ARG A 371 22.22 2.28 6.66
CA ARG A 371 23.15 1.12 6.76
C ARG A 371 22.52 -0.11 7.40
N GLY A 372 21.38 0.02 8.09
CA GLY A 372 20.73 -1.09 8.79
C GLY A 372 20.34 -2.21 7.84
N TRP A 373 19.79 -1.88 6.67
CA TRP A 373 19.29 -2.84 5.67
C TRP A 373 20.35 -3.79 5.12
N ARG A 374 21.64 -3.41 5.21
CA ARG A 374 22.79 -4.27 4.90
C ARG A 374 23.30 -5.04 6.12
N LYS A 375 23.26 -4.41 7.30
CA LYS A 375 23.83 -4.94 8.55
C LYS A 375 22.94 -5.96 9.27
N SER A 376 21.63 -5.88 9.09
CA SER A 376 20.66 -6.73 9.78
C SER A 376 19.77 -7.50 8.80
N LYS A 377 19.27 -8.64 9.29
CA LYS A 377 18.33 -9.55 8.60
C LYS A 377 17.00 -9.66 9.37
N LYS A 378 16.81 -8.86 10.42
CA LYS A 378 15.70 -8.93 11.40
C LYS A 378 14.98 -7.58 11.58
N ILE A 379 15.14 -6.62 10.67
CA ILE A 379 14.56 -5.26 10.79
C ILE A 379 13.04 -5.33 10.83
N ILE A 380 12.42 -5.98 9.84
CA ILE A 380 10.96 -6.09 9.73
C ILE A 380 10.39 -6.84 10.95
N ALA A 381 11.03 -7.94 11.34
CA ALA A 381 10.64 -8.70 12.54
C ALA A 381 10.75 -7.88 13.85
N SER A 382 11.74 -6.99 13.95
CA SER A 382 11.91 -6.08 15.09
C SER A 382 10.86 -4.96 15.09
N GLN A 383 10.56 -4.37 13.92
CA GLN A 383 9.54 -3.34 13.74
C GLN A 383 8.13 -3.87 14.08
N ILE A 384 7.74 -5.04 13.57
CA ILE A 384 6.48 -5.72 13.93
C ILE A 384 6.37 -5.94 15.44
N SER A 385 7.48 -6.25 16.11
CA SER A 385 7.48 -6.45 17.57
C SER A 385 7.32 -5.16 18.37
N LYS A 386 7.63 -3.99 17.78
CA LYS A 386 7.37 -2.67 18.38
C LYS A 386 5.93 -2.23 18.15
N ILE A 387 5.40 -2.53 16.96
CA ILE A 387 3.99 -2.30 16.57
C ILE A 387 3.06 -3.07 17.52
N ARG A 388 3.29 -4.38 17.71
CA ARG A 388 2.50 -5.23 18.62
C ARG A 388 2.57 -4.88 20.12
N ARG A 389 3.45 -3.95 20.53
CA ARG A 389 3.54 -3.45 21.92
C ARG A 389 3.03 -2.01 22.03
N SER A 390 2.27 -1.54 21.05
CA SER A 390 1.74 -0.19 21.00
C SER A 390 0.22 -0.24 21.00
N GLU A 391 -0.38 0.36 22.02
CA GLU A 391 -1.82 0.60 22.15
C GLU A 391 -2.45 1.35 20.96
N LYS A 392 -1.64 2.07 20.15
CA LYS A 392 -2.11 2.88 19.01
C LYS A 392 -1.85 2.30 17.62
N ALA A 393 -1.33 1.07 17.50
CA ALA A 393 -0.91 0.52 16.22
C ALA A 393 -1.47 -0.89 16.02
N TYR A 394 -2.39 -1.03 15.08
CA TYR A 394 -3.23 -2.22 14.88
C TYR A 394 -2.76 -3.09 13.72
N GLY A 395 -1.55 -2.87 13.22
CA GLY A 395 -1.01 -3.66 12.14
C GLY A 395 0.14 -3.00 11.38
N TYR A 396 0.47 -3.62 10.27
CA TYR A 396 1.48 -3.17 9.34
C TYR A 396 1.10 -3.49 7.89
N ILE A 397 1.63 -2.72 6.95
CA ILE A 397 1.49 -2.98 5.52
C ILE A 397 2.88 -3.05 4.89
N LEU A 398 3.15 -4.14 4.16
CA LEU A 398 4.45 -4.40 3.56
C LEU A 398 4.53 -3.77 2.16
N PHE A 399 5.50 -2.89 1.93
CA PHE A 399 5.84 -2.44 0.58
C PHE A 399 7.00 -3.27 0.01
N SER A 400 6.85 -4.04 -1.07
CA SER A 400 5.63 -4.40 -1.83
C SER A 400 5.56 -5.91 -2.09
N TYR A 401 4.52 -6.40 -2.78
CA TYR A 401 4.29 -7.82 -3.07
C TYR A 401 5.50 -8.58 -3.62
N GLU A 402 6.23 -8.04 -4.62
CA GLU A 402 7.44 -8.70 -5.16
C GLU A 402 8.51 -8.96 -4.07
N SER A 403 8.54 -8.10 -3.04
CA SER A 403 9.53 -8.16 -1.96
C SER A 403 9.32 -9.35 -1.02
N LEU A 404 8.14 -9.97 -1.01
CA LEU A 404 7.91 -11.26 -0.34
C LEU A 404 8.75 -12.39 -0.96
N TYR A 405 9.10 -12.31 -2.25
CA TYR A 405 9.78 -13.40 -2.98
C TYR A 405 11.19 -13.04 -3.47
N LYS A 406 11.56 -11.77 -3.44
CA LYS A 406 12.89 -11.28 -3.84
C LYS A 406 14.02 -11.94 -3.03
N LYS A 407 15.02 -12.52 -3.73
CA LYS A 407 16.18 -13.23 -3.13
C LYS A 407 16.93 -12.41 -2.07
N ALA A 408 16.97 -11.07 -2.20
CA ALA A 408 17.58 -10.17 -1.22
C ALA A 408 16.79 -10.12 0.11
N CYS A 409 15.46 -10.04 0.02
CA CYS A 409 14.55 -9.91 1.17
C CYS A 409 14.34 -11.23 1.94
N ARG A 410 14.80 -12.38 1.42
CA ARG A 410 14.49 -13.73 1.93
C ARG A 410 14.70 -13.93 3.43
N TYR A 411 15.71 -13.29 4.02
CA TYR A 411 15.97 -13.41 5.46
C TYR A 411 15.06 -12.52 6.31
N GLU A 412 14.71 -11.31 5.85
CA GLU A 412 13.69 -10.48 6.50
C GLU A 412 12.34 -11.20 6.49
N VAL A 413 11.94 -11.77 5.34
CA VAL A 413 10.72 -12.59 5.22
C VAL A 413 10.77 -13.80 6.16
N LYS A 414 11.86 -14.58 6.19
CA LYS A 414 12.00 -15.72 7.13
C LYS A 414 11.81 -15.29 8.59
N ASN A 415 12.46 -14.21 9.00
CA ASN A 415 12.41 -13.72 10.39
C ASN A 415 11.07 -13.06 10.74
N MET A 416 10.41 -12.43 9.77
CA MET A 416 9.03 -11.94 9.87
C MET A 416 8.04 -13.08 10.08
N LEU A 417 8.07 -14.11 9.22
CA LEU A 417 7.17 -15.27 9.33
C LEU A 417 7.34 -15.98 10.67
N ALA A 418 8.57 -16.14 11.16
CA ALA A 418 8.86 -16.68 12.48
C ALA A 418 8.26 -15.83 13.63
N ARG A 419 8.19 -14.50 13.48
CA ARG A 419 7.59 -13.59 14.47
C ARG A 419 6.08 -13.78 14.61
N ILE A 420 5.41 -14.14 13.51
CA ILE A 420 3.95 -14.32 13.43
C ILE A 420 3.52 -15.78 13.49
N ALA A 421 4.47 -16.72 13.62
CA ALA A 421 4.22 -18.15 13.59
C ALA A 421 3.24 -18.60 14.69
N ARG A 422 2.32 -19.48 14.30
CA ARG A 422 1.36 -20.20 15.15
C ARG A 422 1.45 -21.69 14.82
N ILE A 423 1.30 -22.55 15.84
CA ILE A 423 1.21 -24.00 15.69
C ILE A 423 -0.11 -24.42 16.33
N LYS A 424 -0.97 -25.13 15.59
CA LYS A 424 -2.12 -25.85 16.15
C LYS A 424 -1.78 -27.34 16.19
N VAL A 425 -2.16 -28.01 17.27
CA VAL A 425 -2.09 -29.48 17.41
C VAL A 425 -3.51 -30.02 17.52
N THR A 426 -3.79 -31.14 16.89
CA THR A 426 -5.05 -31.89 17.01
C THR A 426 -4.76 -33.38 17.11
N LYS A 427 -5.40 -34.09 18.06
CA LYS A 427 -5.43 -35.56 18.08
C LYS A 427 -6.21 -36.05 16.84
N VAL A 428 -5.71 -37.09 16.20
CA VAL A 428 -6.35 -37.77 15.06
C VAL A 428 -6.07 -39.26 15.20
N ASN A 429 -7.11 -40.07 15.11
CA ASN A 429 -7.02 -41.51 15.10
C ASN A 429 -7.25 -41.98 13.65
N THR A 430 -6.39 -42.87 13.15
CA THR A 430 -6.51 -43.44 11.79
C THR A 430 -5.84 -44.80 11.79
N ASP A 431 -6.52 -45.83 11.30
CA ASP A 431 -6.00 -47.20 11.19
C ASP A 431 -5.41 -47.73 12.51
N GLY A 432 -6.18 -47.58 13.61
CA GLY A 432 -5.73 -47.94 14.97
C GLY A 432 -4.54 -47.15 15.53
N THR A 433 -3.99 -46.19 14.78
CA THR A 433 -2.81 -45.42 15.18
C THR A 433 -3.19 -44.00 15.61
N THR A 434 -2.98 -43.67 16.88
CA THR A 434 -3.21 -42.32 17.39
C THR A 434 -2.05 -41.36 17.09
N ARG A 435 -2.40 -40.17 16.58
CA ARG A 435 -1.45 -39.19 16.06
C ARG A 435 -1.77 -37.77 16.53
N LEU A 436 -0.73 -36.99 16.76
CA LEU A 436 -0.83 -35.53 16.91
C LEU A 436 -0.53 -34.86 15.57
N LYS A 437 -1.59 -34.46 14.85
CA LYS A 437 -1.49 -33.70 13.60
C LYS A 437 -1.19 -32.24 13.92
N THR A 438 -0.22 -31.66 13.23
CA THR A 438 0.18 -30.25 13.39
C THR A 438 -0.15 -29.41 12.18
N THR A 439 -0.71 -28.23 12.42
CA THR A 439 -0.84 -27.18 11.41
C THR A 439 0.05 -26.00 11.81
N VAL A 440 1.09 -25.75 11.01
CA VAL A 440 1.96 -24.58 11.08
C VAL A 440 1.40 -23.49 10.18
N TRP A 441 1.20 -22.30 10.76
CA TRP A 441 0.86 -21.08 10.04
C TRP A 441 1.90 -19.98 10.33
N PRO A 442 2.29 -19.14 9.35
CA PRO A 442 1.89 -19.16 7.94
C PRO A 442 2.40 -20.38 7.18
N ALA A 443 1.66 -20.82 6.17
CA ALA A 443 1.92 -22.06 5.43
C ALA A 443 3.34 -22.12 4.82
N ARG A 444 3.90 -20.98 4.42
CA ARG A 444 5.27 -20.88 3.89
C ARG A 444 6.38 -21.31 4.86
N LEU A 445 6.11 -21.44 6.16
CA LEU A 445 7.05 -22.03 7.12
C LEU A 445 7.20 -23.56 6.96
N GLY A 446 6.26 -24.23 6.28
CA GLY A 446 6.24 -25.67 6.07
C GLY A 446 5.80 -26.47 7.30
N GLN A 447 5.14 -27.60 7.05
CA GLN A 447 4.50 -28.43 8.09
C GLN A 447 5.48 -29.33 8.85
N THR A 448 6.72 -29.50 8.40
CA THR A 448 7.75 -30.27 9.12
C THR A 448 8.11 -29.58 10.44
N VAL A 449 7.98 -30.30 11.55
CA VAL A 449 8.21 -29.82 12.92
C VAL A 449 9.13 -30.79 13.68
N THR A 450 9.65 -30.36 14.83
CA THR A 450 10.39 -31.24 15.76
C THR A 450 9.51 -31.55 16.95
N TRP A 451 9.43 -32.82 17.34
CA TRP A 451 8.70 -33.28 18.52
C TRP A 451 9.64 -33.74 19.65
N LYS A 452 9.19 -33.60 20.90
CA LYS A 452 9.84 -34.18 22.10
C LYS A 452 8.78 -34.73 23.06
N SER A 453 8.98 -35.94 23.58
CA SER A 453 8.24 -36.48 24.73
C SER A 453 8.90 -36.03 26.03
N SER A 454 8.11 -35.78 27.09
CA SER A 454 8.65 -35.54 28.44
C SER A 454 9.16 -36.80 29.10
N ASN A 455 8.60 -37.97 28.77
CA ASN A 455 9.05 -39.27 29.25
C ASN A 455 8.97 -40.30 28.10
N PRO A 456 10.06 -40.48 27.32
CA PRO A 456 10.12 -41.46 26.22
C PRO A 456 10.03 -42.93 26.67
N SER A 457 10.11 -43.22 27.97
CA SER A 457 9.91 -44.55 28.55
C SER A 457 8.44 -44.88 28.75
N ILE A 458 7.56 -43.88 28.92
CA ILE A 458 6.10 -44.07 28.94
C ILE A 458 5.55 -44.08 27.51
N ALA A 459 5.83 -43.02 26.74
CA ALA A 459 5.45 -42.96 25.34
C ALA A 459 6.41 -42.09 24.51
N SER A 460 6.75 -42.57 23.31
CA SER A 460 7.56 -41.84 22.34
C SER A 460 6.71 -41.24 21.23
N ILE A 461 7.27 -40.26 20.51
CA ILE A 461 6.61 -39.59 19.39
C ILE A 461 7.58 -39.37 18.23
N THR A 462 7.13 -39.67 17.02
CA THR A 462 7.90 -39.46 15.79
C THR A 462 7.80 -38.00 15.30
N ASN A 463 8.72 -37.56 14.45
CA ASN A 463 8.60 -36.26 13.77
C ASN A 463 7.35 -36.13 12.87
N LYS A 464 6.68 -37.25 12.53
CA LYS A 464 5.38 -37.29 11.84
C LYS A 464 4.17 -37.29 12.80
N GLY A 465 4.39 -37.10 14.10
CA GLY A 465 3.36 -37.01 15.13
C GLY A 465 2.70 -38.34 15.52
N ARG A 466 3.17 -39.50 15.03
CA ARG A 466 2.70 -40.82 15.52
C ARG A 466 3.24 -41.04 16.93
N ILE A 467 2.35 -41.38 17.87
CA ILE A 467 2.69 -41.78 19.24
C ILE A 467 2.93 -43.31 19.25
N ARG A 468 3.86 -43.78 20.09
CA ARG A 468 3.99 -45.19 20.48
C ARG A 468 3.97 -45.26 22.00
N VAL A 469 2.92 -45.85 22.56
CA VAL A 469 2.81 -46.17 23.99
C VAL A 469 3.73 -47.35 24.31
N LYS A 470 4.26 -47.38 25.53
CA LYS A 470 5.06 -48.49 26.09
C LYS A 470 4.52 -48.97 27.44
N GLN A 471 3.90 -48.08 28.20
CA GLN A 471 3.27 -48.32 29.50
C GLN A 471 2.23 -47.22 29.76
N ASN A 472 1.38 -47.43 30.75
CA ASN A 472 0.37 -46.46 31.16
C ASN A 472 1.01 -45.24 31.86
N GLY A 473 0.27 -44.13 31.89
CA GLY A 473 0.67 -42.90 32.57
C GLY A 473 0.67 -41.65 31.69
N ILE A 474 1.03 -40.51 32.29
CA ILE A 474 0.75 -39.20 31.70
C ILE A 474 2.02 -38.57 31.09
N VAL A 475 1.96 -38.25 29.80
CA VAL A 475 3.09 -37.72 29.02
C VAL A 475 2.76 -36.35 28.43
N LYS A 476 3.75 -35.44 28.43
CA LYS A 476 3.66 -34.13 27.76
C LYS A 476 4.47 -34.17 26.45
N PHE A 477 3.77 -34.17 25.32
CA PHE A 477 4.40 -34.03 24.00
C PHE A 477 4.53 -32.57 23.62
N THR A 478 5.74 -32.13 23.27
CA THR A 478 6.05 -30.76 22.86
C THR A 478 6.45 -30.71 21.39
N VAL A 479 5.71 -29.97 20.57
CA VAL A 479 6.08 -29.64 19.18
C VAL A 479 6.80 -28.30 19.13
N LYS A 480 7.82 -28.16 18.27
CA LYS A 480 8.57 -26.91 18.04
C LYS A 480 8.69 -26.57 16.56
N LYS A 481 8.53 -25.27 16.24
CA LYS A 481 8.76 -24.68 14.91
C LYS A 481 9.05 -23.19 15.01
N ALA A 482 10.07 -22.70 14.28
CA ALA A 482 10.36 -21.26 14.13
C ALA A 482 10.48 -20.47 15.45
N GLY A 483 10.97 -21.10 16.53
CA GLY A 483 11.08 -20.49 17.86
C GLY A 483 9.76 -20.46 18.66
N LYS A 484 8.70 -21.08 18.15
CA LYS A 484 7.46 -21.37 18.87
C LYS A 484 7.43 -22.83 19.33
N SER A 485 6.75 -23.07 20.44
CA SER A 485 6.46 -24.40 20.96
C SER A 485 5.03 -24.48 21.46
N VAL A 486 4.40 -25.64 21.27
CA VAL A 486 3.10 -26.00 21.87
C VAL A 486 3.26 -27.36 22.53
N SER A 487 2.65 -27.53 23.70
CA SER A 487 2.68 -28.77 24.46
C SER A 487 1.28 -29.30 24.64
N VAL A 488 1.11 -30.62 24.54
CA VAL A 488 -0.14 -31.33 24.83
C VAL A 488 0.16 -32.38 25.89
N LYS A 489 -0.63 -32.39 26.97
CA LYS A 489 -0.62 -33.45 27.99
C LYS A 489 -1.59 -34.54 27.52
N ILE A 490 -1.18 -35.80 27.68
CA ILE A 490 -1.92 -36.99 27.22
C ILE A 490 -1.82 -38.03 28.33
N ASN A 491 -2.93 -38.57 28.81
CA ASN A 491 -2.91 -39.86 29.49
C ASN A 491 -2.81 -40.96 28.43
N THR A 492 -1.90 -41.93 28.57
CA THR A 492 -1.75 -42.98 27.55
C THR A 492 -2.87 -44.01 27.59
N GLU A 493 -3.70 -44.02 28.62
CA GLU A 493 -4.94 -44.81 28.71
C GLU A 493 -6.04 -44.26 27.79
N ASP A 494 -5.98 -42.98 27.40
CA ASP A 494 -6.97 -42.36 26.49
C ASP A 494 -6.67 -42.61 24.99
N LEU A 495 -5.62 -43.37 24.63
CA LEU A 495 -4.96 -43.31 23.32
C LEU A 495 -5.40 -44.33 22.27
#